data_AF-A0A2V6IH38-F1
#
_entry.id   AF-A0A2V6IH38-F1
#
_cell.length_a   1.000
_cell.length_b   1.000
_cell.length_c   1.000
_cell.angle_alpha   90.00
_cell.angle_beta   90.00
_cell.angle_gamma   90.00
#
_symmetry.space_group_name_H-M   'P 1'
#
loop_
_entity.id
_entity.type
_entity.pdbx_description
1 polymer ?
#
loop_
_entity_poly.entity_id
_entity_poly.type
_entity_poly.pdbx_seq_one_letter_code
_entity_poly.pdbx_strand_id
1 'polypeptide(L)'
;MKVHIARDGQVLGEWTQTELYPLLRASEILPSDYYWHEGMTEWKRLAELPSGKSVLATPAQRQMLDNHGLPWDEFTTKYEVSNLMDSRPYTDKQRSFMDDLGISHFDEMTIREASDLIDAELSGDTPDAPATRTQILIIPQLAADRALSLTISPPFSRREVAREIHALRCFPAMPN
;
A
#
# COMPACT_ATOMS: atom_id res chain seq x y z
N MET A 1 0.72 18.20 15.39
CA MET A 1 1.32 19.22 16.30
C MET A 1 2.22 20.10 15.47
N LYS A 2 2.05 21.42 15.55
CA LYS A 2 3.00 22.39 14.99
C LYS A 2 4.04 22.74 16.04
N VAL A 3 5.28 22.91 15.60
CA VAL A 3 6.44 23.18 16.43
C VAL A 3 7.13 24.41 15.85
N HIS A 4 7.40 25.39 16.69
CA HIS A 4 8.18 26.57 16.36
C HIS A 4 9.65 26.25 16.60
N ILE A 5 10.52 26.59 15.65
CA ILE A 5 11.97 26.40 15.78
C ILE A 5 12.64 27.77 15.89
N ALA A 6 13.60 27.89 16.80
CA ALA A 6 14.39 29.09 17.01
C ALA A 6 15.88 28.77 17.13
N ARG A 7 16.72 29.68 16.63
CA ARG A 7 18.18 29.67 16.74
C ARG A 7 18.65 31.04 17.18
N ASP A 8 19.58 31.10 18.14
CA ASP A 8 20.17 32.35 18.65
C ASP A 8 19.14 33.41 19.08
N GLY A 9 18.00 32.97 19.63
CA GLY A 9 16.92 33.85 20.10
C GLY A 9 15.98 34.36 19.01
N GLN A 10 16.17 33.97 17.75
CA GLN A 10 15.27 34.31 16.64
C GLN A 10 14.45 33.09 16.21
N VAL A 11 13.13 33.27 16.05
CA VAL A 11 12.25 32.23 15.50
C VAL A 11 12.50 32.12 14.00
N LEU A 12 12.91 30.93 13.56
CA LEU A 12 13.15 30.60 12.16
C LEU A 12 11.83 30.35 11.42
N GLY A 13 10.85 29.75 12.10
CA GLY A 13 9.55 29.43 11.52
C GLY A 13 8.75 28.42 12.36
N GLU A 14 7.63 27.99 11.79
CA GLU A 14 6.81 26.90 12.31
C GLU A 14 6.73 25.75 11.31
N TRP A 15 6.83 24.53 11.80
CA TRP A 15 6.72 23.32 10.99
C TRP A 15 5.97 22.24 11.74
N THR A 16 5.34 21.33 11.02
CA THR A 16 4.96 20.05 11.60
C THR A 16 6.20 19.21 11.84
N GLN A 17 6.11 18.30 12.79
CA GLN A 17 7.23 17.44 13.10
C GLN A 17 7.74 16.59 11.92
N THR A 18 6.83 16.15 11.06
CA THR A 18 7.17 15.44 9.81
C THR A 18 7.98 16.30 8.86
N GLU A 19 7.72 17.60 8.80
CA GLU A 19 8.46 18.55 7.95
C GLU A 19 9.84 18.89 8.53
N LEU A 20 10.08 18.66 9.82
CA LEU A 20 11.40 18.87 10.42
C LEU A 20 12.43 17.84 9.93
N TYR A 21 12.03 16.62 9.55
CA TYR A 21 12.98 15.58 9.14
C TYR A 21 13.74 15.89 7.85
N PRO A 22 13.07 16.33 6.75
CA PRO A 22 13.79 16.81 5.57
C PRO A 22 14.73 17.97 5.87
N LEU A 23 14.33 18.90 6.75
CA LEU A 23 15.14 20.06 7.13
C LEU A 23 16.37 19.65 7.97
N LEU A 24 16.22 18.67 8.86
CA LEU A 24 17.32 18.05 9.60
C LEU A 24 18.29 17.34 8.66
N ARG A 25 17.76 16.58 7.69
CA ARG A 25 18.54 15.88 6.65
C ARG A 25 19.33 16.88 5.79
N ALA A 26 18.72 18.00 5.42
CA ALA A 26 19.35 19.08 4.70
C ALA A 26 20.29 19.96 5.57
N SER A 27 20.35 19.70 6.88
CA SER A 27 21.07 20.52 7.85
C SER A 27 20.64 22.00 7.89
N GLU A 28 19.42 22.31 7.42
CA GLU A 28 18.83 23.65 7.51
C GLU A 28 18.47 23.97 8.97
N ILE A 29 17.93 22.98 9.66
CA ILE A 29 17.75 22.98 11.12
C ILE A 29 18.69 21.98 11.76
N LEU A 30 19.12 22.26 12.98
CA LEU A 30 20.12 21.51 13.70
C LEU A 30 19.51 20.92 14.97
N PRO A 31 19.94 19.73 15.43
CA PRO A 31 19.50 19.16 16.71
C PRO A 31 19.79 20.08 17.91
N SER A 32 20.74 21.00 17.79
CA SER A 32 21.08 22.03 18.78
C SER A 32 20.11 23.20 18.82
N ASP A 33 19.23 23.34 17.83
CA ASP A 33 18.22 24.40 17.81
C ASP A 33 17.21 24.23 18.93
N TYR A 34 16.44 25.27 19.19
CA TYR A 34 15.38 25.26 20.17
C TYR A 34 14.04 25.03 19.49
N TYR A 35 13.18 24.22 20.11
CA TYR A 35 11.81 24.04 19.71
C TYR A 35 10.85 24.44 20.83
N TRP A 36 9.68 24.89 20.43
CA TRP A 36 8.55 25.15 21.32
C TRP A 36 7.25 24.79 20.61
N HIS A 37 6.28 24.25 21.34
CA HIS A 37 4.92 24.07 20.83
C HIS A 37 3.90 24.55 21.85
N GLU A 38 2.67 24.77 21.39
CA GLU A 38 1.56 25.16 22.25
C GLU A 38 1.42 24.19 23.43
N GLY A 39 1.39 24.75 24.64
CA GLY A 39 1.36 24.00 25.90
C GLY A 39 2.71 23.79 26.59
N MET A 40 3.85 24.17 25.99
CA MET A 40 5.15 24.17 26.67
C MET A 40 5.38 25.46 27.47
N THR A 41 6.00 25.33 28.65
CA THR A 41 6.37 26.46 29.51
C THR A 41 7.68 27.13 29.09
N GLU A 42 8.55 26.40 28.39
CA GLU A 42 9.88 26.86 27.99
C GLU A 42 10.29 26.25 26.65
N TRP A 43 11.25 26.88 25.98
CA TRP A 43 11.91 26.35 24.80
C TRP A 43 12.85 25.21 25.20
N LYS A 44 12.81 24.10 24.47
CA LYS A 44 13.71 22.94 24.69
C LYS A 44 14.55 22.67 23.47
N ARG A 45 15.63 21.88 23.60
CA ARG A 45 16.46 21.53 22.44
C ARG A 45 15.72 20.61 21.49
N LEU A 46 15.87 20.81 20.19
CA LEU A 46 15.22 20.01 19.16
C LEU A 46 15.57 18.51 19.30
N ALA A 47 16.78 18.19 19.75
CA ALA A 47 17.19 16.83 20.09
C ALA A 47 16.33 16.16 21.20
N GLU A 48 15.69 16.94 22.07
CA GLU A 48 14.84 16.45 23.16
C GLU A 48 13.38 16.25 22.76
N LEU A 49 13.01 16.60 21.53
CA LEU A 49 11.65 16.49 21.02
C LEU A 49 11.18 15.01 21.12
N PRO A 50 10.23 14.67 22.02
CA PRO A 50 9.90 13.29 22.38
C PRO A 50 9.34 12.46 21.23
N SER A 51 9.00 13.12 20.13
CA SER A 51 8.17 12.59 19.08
C SER A 51 8.96 11.95 17.94
N GLY A 52 10.30 11.98 17.98
CA GLY A 52 11.17 11.21 17.08
C GLY A 52 10.80 9.73 17.01
N LYS A 53 10.46 9.09 18.13
CA LYS A 53 10.21 7.64 18.15
C LYS A 53 8.89 7.20 17.51
N SER A 54 7.85 8.04 17.52
CA SER A 54 6.52 7.66 17.00
C SER A 54 6.39 7.88 15.50
N VAL A 55 7.14 8.84 14.95
CA VAL A 55 7.08 9.21 13.52
C VAL A 55 8.22 8.57 12.71
N LEU A 56 9.38 8.32 13.31
CA LEU A 56 10.47 7.60 12.64
C LEU A 56 10.16 6.12 12.45
N ALA A 57 10.76 5.55 11.39
CA ALA A 57 10.73 4.13 11.11
C ALA A 57 11.22 3.34 12.33
N THR A 58 10.47 2.32 12.74
CA THR A 58 10.89 1.41 13.81
C THR A 58 12.08 0.55 13.36
N PRO A 59 12.85 -0.05 14.29
CA PRO A 59 13.93 -0.98 13.92
C PRO A 59 13.45 -2.11 12.99
N ALA A 60 12.24 -2.64 13.22
CA ALA A 60 11.65 -3.66 12.35
C ALA A 60 11.37 -3.14 10.94
N GLN A 61 10.88 -1.90 10.81
CA GLN A 61 10.65 -1.26 9.51
C GLN A 61 11.94 -0.97 8.76
N ARG A 62 12.99 -0.53 9.48
CA ARG A 62 14.33 -0.33 8.90
C ARG A 62 14.92 -1.64 8.39
N GLN A 63 14.83 -2.71 9.21
CA GLN A 63 15.24 -4.05 8.79
C GLN A 63 14.44 -4.54 7.58
N MET A 64 13.16 -4.22 7.49
CA MET A 64 12.34 -4.54 6.32
C MET A 64 12.82 -3.82 5.06
N LEU A 65 13.17 -2.53 5.16
CA LEU A 65 13.77 -1.79 4.05
C LEU A 65 15.13 -2.37 3.63
N ASP A 66 15.98 -2.75 4.59
CA ASP A 66 17.25 -3.44 4.32
C ASP A 66 17.03 -4.76 3.57
N ASN A 67 16.08 -5.58 4.02
CA ASN A 67 15.76 -6.86 3.39
C ASN A 67 15.29 -6.71 1.93
N HIS A 68 14.72 -5.54 1.60
CA HIS A 68 14.26 -5.22 0.25
C HIS A 68 15.26 -4.36 -0.55
N GLY A 69 16.44 -4.05 0.00
CA GLY A 69 17.46 -3.23 -0.65
C GLY A 69 17.00 -1.79 -0.91
N LEU A 70 16.06 -1.28 -0.11
CA LEU A 70 15.50 0.05 -0.26
C LEU A 70 16.32 1.09 0.52
N PRO A 71 16.54 2.28 -0.02
CA PRO A 71 17.33 3.31 0.64
C PRO A 71 16.58 3.90 1.84
N TRP A 72 17.27 4.01 2.98
CA TRP A 72 16.75 4.68 4.18
C TRP A 72 17.89 5.30 5.01
N ASP A 73 17.52 6.22 5.89
CA ASP A 73 18.41 6.88 6.84
C ASP A 73 17.77 7.05 8.23
N GLU A 74 18.51 7.58 9.20
CA GLU A 74 18.05 7.72 10.58
C GLU A 74 16.80 8.61 10.74
N PHE A 75 16.53 9.48 9.76
CA PHE A 75 15.38 10.38 9.71
C PHE A 75 14.21 9.84 8.90
N THR A 76 14.33 8.65 8.32
CA THR A 76 13.26 8.02 7.55
C THR A 76 12.05 7.76 8.46
N THR A 77 10.91 8.27 8.03
CA THR A 77 9.64 8.21 8.75
C THR A 77 8.86 6.93 8.42
N LYS A 78 7.89 6.56 9.27
CA LYS A 78 6.97 5.44 9.00
C LYS A 78 6.17 5.64 7.70
N TYR A 79 5.86 6.90 7.38
CA TYR A 79 5.16 7.25 6.16
C TYR A 79 6.04 7.05 4.92
N GLU A 80 7.29 7.52 4.97
CA GLU A 80 8.27 7.27 3.91
C GLU A 80 8.53 5.76 3.74
N VAL A 81 8.62 4.99 4.83
CA VAL A 81 8.68 3.52 4.76
C VAL A 81 7.49 2.97 3.97
N SER A 82 6.26 3.39 4.30
CA SER A 82 5.06 2.92 3.60
C SER A 82 5.15 3.23 2.11
N ASN A 83 5.50 4.47 1.76
CA ASN A 83 5.66 4.88 0.36
C ASN A 83 6.72 4.06 -0.38
N LEU A 84 7.91 3.88 0.21
CA LEU A 84 8.98 3.08 -0.38
C LEU A 84 8.53 1.64 -0.61
N MET A 85 7.78 1.08 0.33
CA MET A 85 7.26 -0.29 0.23
C MET A 85 6.18 -0.42 -0.84
N ASP A 86 5.31 0.58 -0.93
CA ASP A 86 4.18 0.62 -1.86
C ASP A 86 4.61 0.89 -3.30
N SER A 87 5.73 1.58 -3.51
CA SER A 87 6.32 1.85 -4.82
C SER A 87 7.11 0.67 -5.41
N ARG A 88 7.23 -0.45 -4.69
CA ARG A 88 7.85 -1.66 -5.23
C ARG A 88 6.94 -2.32 -6.28
N PRO A 89 7.50 -3.16 -7.16
CA PRO A 89 6.71 -4.01 -8.04
C PRO A 89 5.69 -4.84 -7.24
N TYR A 90 4.46 -4.90 -7.74
CA TYR A 90 3.40 -5.70 -7.16
C TYR A 90 3.76 -7.19 -7.06
N THR A 91 3.21 -7.87 -6.06
CA THR A 91 3.62 -9.24 -5.69
C THR A 91 2.96 -10.30 -6.58
N ASP A 92 3.56 -11.50 -6.68
CA ASP A 92 2.95 -12.66 -7.37
C ASP A 92 1.55 -12.99 -6.85
N LYS A 93 1.30 -12.73 -5.57
CA LYS A 93 -0.03 -12.90 -4.96
C LYS A 93 -1.03 -11.91 -5.53
N GLN A 94 -0.65 -10.64 -5.66
CA GLN A 94 -1.50 -9.61 -6.28
C GLN A 94 -1.70 -9.92 -7.76
N ARG A 95 -0.67 -10.39 -8.47
CA ARG A 95 -0.79 -10.86 -9.86
C ARG A 95 -1.82 -11.96 -10.03
N SER A 96 -1.69 -13.05 -9.27
CA SER A 96 -2.66 -14.15 -9.29
C SER A 96 -4.07 -13.66 -8.98
N PHE A 97 -4.21 -12.73 -8.04
CA PHE A 97 -5.52 -12.19 -7.67
C PHE A 97 -6.13 -11.34 -8.78
N MET A 98 -5.33 -10.50 -9.45
CA MET A 98 -5.76 -9.71 -10.61
C MET A 98 -6.10 -10.61 -11.81
N ASP A 99 -5.34 -11.68 -12.05
CA ASP A 99 -5.64 -12.69 -13.07
C ASP A 99 -6.97 -13.41 -12.82
N ASP A 100 -7.29 -13.67 -11.54
CA ASP A 100 -8.55 -14.28 -11.14
C ASP A 100 -9.74 -13.31 -11.26
N LEU A 101 -9.52 -12.02 -11.04
CA LEU A 101 -10.51 -10.96 -11.24
C LEU A 101 -10.62 -10.51 -12.71
N GLY A 102 -9.72 -10.94 -13.59
CA GLY A 102 -9.66 -10.51 -14.99
C GLY A 102 -9.22 -9.05 -15.17
N ILE A 103 -8.52 -8.49 -14.18
CA ILE A 103 -7.99 -7.12 -14.21
C ILE A 103 -6.71 -7.10 -15.05
N SER A 104 -6.64 -6.22 -16.05
CA SER A 104 -5.43 -6.03 -16.84
C SER A 104 -4.28 -5.48 -15.99
N HIS A 105 -3.13 -6.15 -16.01
CA HIS A 105 -1.91 -5.74 -15.29
C HIS A 105 -0.67 -5.79 -16.19
N PHE A 106 0.42 -5.18 -15.72
CA PHE A 106 1.72 -5.17 -16.40
C PHE A 106 2.85 -5.24 -15.37
N ASP A 107 4.01 -5.78 -15.77
CA ASP A 107 5.08 -6.16 -14.84
C ASP A 107 5.71 -5.01 -14.02
N GLU A 108 5.61 -3.78 -14.52
CA GLU A 108 6.16 -2.58 -13.85
C GLU A 108 5.17 -1.90 -12.89
N MET A 109 3.97 -2.45 -12.73
CA MET A 109 2.95 -1.89 -11.83
C MET A 109 3.40 -1.94 -10.37
N THR A 110 3.07 -0.91 -9.59
CA THR A 110 3.42 -0.86 -8.17
C THR A 110 2.42 -1.63 -7.30
N ILE A 111 2.84 -2.01 -6.09
CA ILE A 111 1.96 -2.64 -5.08
C ILE A 111 0.72 -1.76 -4.83
N ARG A 112 0.89 -0.44 -4.78
CA ARG A 112 -0.22 0.51 -4.59
C ARG A 112 -1.20 0.52 -5.74
N GLU A 113 -0.71 0.66 -6.98
CA GLU A 113 -1.57 0.65 -8.16
C GLU A 113 -2.36 -0.66 -8.29
N ALA A 114 -1.71 -1.80 -8.02
CA ALA A 114 -2.40 -3.09 -7.99
C ALA A 114 -3.48 -3.14 -6.90
N SER A 115 -3.19 -2.62 -5.70
CA SER A 115 -4.16 -2.53 -4.60
C SER A 115 -5.34 -1.63 -4.96
N ASP A 116 -5.07 -0.45 -5.51
CA ASP A 116 -6.11 0.52 -5.88
C ASP A 116 -7.02 -0.04 -6.98
N LEU A 117 -6.50 -0.81 -7.94
CA LEU A 117 -7.29 -1.50 -8.96
C LEU A 117 -8.16 -2.62 -8.37
N ILE A 118 -7.59 -3.42 -7.47
CA ILE A 118 -8.33 -4.46 -6.74
C ILE A 118 -9.44 -3.81 -5.91
N ASP A 119 -9.13 -2.77 -5.14
CA ASP A 119 -10.09 -2.07 -4.30
C ASP A 119 -11.15 -1.34 -5.13
N ALA A 120 -10.81 -0.77 -6.29
CA ALA A 120 -11.79 -0.16 -7.19
C ALA A 120 -12.76 -1.20 -7.78
N GLU A 121 -12.25 -2.37 -8.17
CA GLU A 121 -13.09 -3.49 -8.63
C GLU A 121 -14.00 -4.00 -7.50
N LEU A 122 -13.49 -4.06 -6.26
CA LEU A 122 -14.23 -4.55 -5.10
C LEU A 122 -15.18 -3.52 -4.48
N SER A 123 -14.86 -2.22 -4.54
CA SER A 123 -15.64 -1.14 -3.92
C SER A 123 -16.90 -0.78 -4.70
N GLY A 124 -17.00 -1.21 -5.96
CA GLY A 124 -18.21 -1.05 -6.77
C GLY A 124 -19.34 -2.01 -6.42
N ASP A 125 -19.07 -3.13 -5.73
CA ASP A 125 -19.90 -4.31 -5.91
C ASP A 125 -19.99 -5.22 -4.68
N THR A 126 -21.20 -5.36 -4.14
CA THR A 126 -21.47 -6.38 -3.12
C THR A 126 -21.22 -7.77 -3.72
N PRO A 127 -20.60 -8.73 -2.98
CA PRO A 127 -20.30 -10.05 -3.53
C PRO A 127 -21.54 -10.86 -3.94
N ASP A 128 -22.71 -10.47 -3.44
CA ASP A 128 -24.02 -11.04 -3.73
C ASP A 128 -24.78 -10.27 -4.84
N ALA A 129 -24.21 -9.19 -5.38
CA ALA A 129 -24.77 -8.52 -6.54
C ALA A 129 -24.62 -9.38 -7.80
N PRO A 130 -25.48 -9.15 -8.82
CA PRO A 130 -25.46 -9.92 -10.06
C PRO A 130 -24.09 -9.84 -10.73
N ALA A 131 -23.59 -10.99 -11.18
CA ALA A 131 -22.35 -11.03 -11.94
C ALA A 131 -22.45 -10.22 -13.23
N THR A 132 -21.37 -9.53 -13.59
CA THR A 132 -21.33 -8.78 -14.85
C THR A 132 -21.33 -9.76 -16.03
N ARG A 133 -21.84 -9.32 -17.19
CA ARG A 133 -21.87 -10.15 -18.40
C ARG A 133 -20.48 -10.69 -18.77
N THR A 134 -19.43 -9.90 -18.55
CA THR A 134 -18.04 -10.31 -18.77
C THR A 134 -17.65 -11.45 -17.84
N GLN A 135 -17.94 -11.35 -16.54
CA GLN A 135 -17.66 -12.39 -15.55
C GLN A 135 -18.39 -13.71 -15.88
N ILE A 136 -19.66 -13.64 -16.31
CA ILE A 136 -20.46 -14.82 -16.70
C ILE A 136 -19.87 -15.53 -17.93
N LEU A 137 -19.29 -14.80 -18.88
CA LEU A 137 -18.75 -15.36 -20.12
C LEU A 137 -17.41 -16.09 -19.94
N ILE A 138 -16.73 -15.94 -18.80
CA ILE A 138 -15.47 -16.64 -18.50
C ILE A 138 -15.71 -18.14 -18.25
N ILE A 139 -16.82 -18.50 -17.58
CA ILE A 139 -17.15 -19.90 -17.26
C ILE A 139 -17.26 -20.77 -18.52
N PRO A 140 -18.09 -20.43 -19.54
CA PRO A 140 -18.20 -21.26 -20.75
C PRO A 140 -16.91 -21.29 -21.57
N GLN A 141 -16.06 -20.25 -21.52
CA GLN A 141 -14.74 -20.25 -22.17
C GLN A 141 -13.80 -21.27 -21.50
N LEU A 142 -13.67 -21.22 -20.17
CA LEU A 142 -12.87 -22.19 -19.42
C LEU A 142 -13.41 -23.62 -19.52
N ALA A 143 -14.73 -23.79 -19.64
CA ALA A 143 -15.37 -25.08 -19.86
C ALA A 143 -15.08 -25.63 -21.27
N ALA A 144 -15.14 -24.78 -22.30
CA ALA A 144 -14.84 -25.15 -23.68
C ALA A 144 -13.38 -25.59 -23.86
N ASP A 145 -12.42 -24.87 -23.27
CA ASP A 145 -11.00 -25.24 -23.26
C ASP A 145 -10.74 -26.62 -22.61
N ARG A 146 -11.68 -27.08 -21.78
CA ARG A 146 -11.61 -28.35 -21.04
C ARG A 146 -12.56 -29.42 -21.58
N ALA A 147 -13.22 -29.17 -22.72
CA ALA A 147 -14.25 -30.04 -23.31
C ALA A 147 -15.39 -30.42 -22.33
N LEU A 148 -15.68 -29.55 -21.36
CA LEU A 148 -16.77 -29.72 -20.39
C LEU A 148 -18.03 -29.05 -20.91
N SER A 149 -19.12 -29.81 -21.05
CA SER A 149 -20.44 -29.26 -21.35
C SER A 149 -21.09 -28.76 -20.06
N LEU A 150 -20.99 -27.46 -19.80
CA LEU A 150 -21.69 -26.80 -18.69
C LEU A 150 -22.91 -26.03 -19.20
N THR A 151 -24.09 -26.38 -18.70
CA THR A 151 -25.30 -25.57 -18.87
C THR A 151 -25.37 -24.58 -17.72
N ILE A 152 -25.12 -23.31 -18.00
CA ILE A 152 -25.08 -22.24 -17.00
C ILE A 152 -26.42 -21.49 -17.08
N SER A 153 -27.25 -21.56 -16.03
CA SER A 153 -28.57 -20.90 -15.98
C SER A 153 -28.54 -19.63 -15.12
N PRO A 154 -28.64 -18.42 -15.68
CA PRO A 154 -28.61 -17.17 -14.93
C PRO A 154 -29.91 -16.90 -14.14
N PRO A 155 -29.88 -16.00 -13.13
CA PRO A 155 -28.74 -15.16 -12.72
C PRO A 155 -27.84 -15.82 -11.66
N PHE A 156 -26.52 -15.57 -11.77
CA PHE A 156 -25.52 -15.93 -10.74
C PHE A 156 -25.04 -14.68 -10.01
N SER A 157 -24.78 -14.81 -8.71
CA SER A 157 -24.01 -13.83 -7.96
C SER A 157 -22.54 -13.87 -8.37
N ARG A 158 -21.83 -12.76 -8.18
CA ARG A 158 -20.37 -12.70 -8.40
C ARG A 158 -19.61 -13.76 -7.62
N ARG A 159 -20.01 -13.99 -6.36
CA ARG A 159 -19.43 -15.03 -5.49
C ARG A 159 -19.62 -16.44 -6.04
N GLU A 160 -20.72 -16.71 -6.75
CA GLU A 160 -20.95 -18.01 -7.40
C GLU A 160 -20.11 -18.15 -8.66
N VAL A 161 -20.03 -17.11 -9.49
CA VAL A 161 -19.19 -17.10 -10.70
C VAL A 161 -17.71 -17.28 -10.36
N ALA A 162 -17.20 -16.58 -9.35
CA ALA A 162 -15.82 -16.71 -8.90
C ALA A 162 -15.50 -18.11 -8.34
N ARG A 163 -16.44 -18.72 -7.60
CA ARG A 163 -16.30 -20.10 -7.10
C ARG A 163 -16.21 -21.11 -8.24
N GLU A 164 -17.01 -20.97 -9.29
CA GLU A 164 -16.96 -21.90 -10.42
C GLU A 164 -15.75 -21.69 -11.34
N ILE A 165 -15.31 -20.45 -11.52
CA ILE A 165 -14.03 -20.19 -12.21
C ILE A 165 -12.87 -20.83 -11.44
N HIS A 166 -12.84 -20.67 -10.11
CA HIS A 166 -11.80 -21.28 -9.27
C HIS A 166 -11.87 -22.82 -9.29
N ALA A 167 -13.07 -23.40 -9.16
CA ALA A 167 -13.27 -24.84 -9.25
C ALA A 167 -12.79 -25.37 -10.61
N LEU A 168 -13.18 -24.72 -11.71
CA LEU A 168 -12.71 -25.06 -13.05
C LEU A 168 -11.20 -24.97 -13.16
N ARG A 169 -10.55 -23.92 -12.63
CA ARG A 169 -9.09 -23.77 -12.67
C ARG A 169 -8.35 -24.84 -11.86
N CYS A 170 -8.89 -25.26 -10.71
CA CYS A 170 -8.27 -26.23 -9.80
C CYS A 170 -8.45 -27.70 -10.20
N PHE A 171 -9.33 -28.05 -11.15
CA PHE A 171 -9.37 -29.41 -11.69
C PHE A 171 -8.10 -29.67 -12.54
N PRO A 172 -7.30 -30.72 -12.27
CA PRO A 172 -6.18 -31.09 -13.12
C PRO A 172 -6.71 -31.53 -14.50
N ALA A 173 -6.06 -31.09 -15.58
CA ALA A 173 -6.36 -31.58 -16.92
C ALA A 173 -6.15 -33.11 -16.95
N MET A 174 -7.18 -33.85 -17.36
CA MET A 174 -7.06 -35.30 -17.54
C MET A 174 -5.98 -35.56 -18.60
N PRO A 175 -4.98 -36.41 -18.33
CA PRO A 175 -4.02 -36.79 -19.36
C PRO A 175 -4.74 -37.56 -20.48
N ASN A 176 -4.42 -37.19 -21.73
CA ASN A 176 -4.78 -37.96 -22.93
C ASN A 176 -4.24 -39.39 -22.88
#